data_AF-A0A494WXU6-F1
#
_entry.id   AF-A0A494WXU6-F1
#
_cell.length_a   1.000
_cell.length_b   1.000
_cell.length_c   1.000
_cell.angle_alpha   90.00
_cell.angle_beta   90.00
_cell.angle_gamma   90.00
#
_symmetry.space_group_name_H-M   'P 1'
#
loop_
_entity.id
_entity.type
_entity.pdbx_description
1 polymer ?
#
loop_
_entity_poly.entity_id
_entity_poly.type
_entity_poly.pdbx_seq_one_letter_code
_entity_poly.pdbx_strand_id
1 'polypeptide(L)' 'MLIIDRFEEDWAVIEFGQKTFNIPKVLIPPEAREGDVINIHITLDRKATDTRAGAIKRLVDELFED' A
#
# COMPACT_ATOMS: atom_id res chain seq x y z
N MET A 1 12.98 -6.07 11.26
CA MET A 1 11.75 -6.07 12.07
C MET A 1 11.00 -4.79 11.73
N LEU A 2 9.67 -4.86 11.60
CA LEU A 2 8.84 -3.68 11.37
C LEU A 2 8.11 -3.38 12.67
N ILE A 3 8.33 -2.20 13.23
CA ILE A 3 7.76 -1.80 14.53
C ILE A 3 6.90 -0.57 14.29
N ILE A 4 5.72 -0.52 14.89
CA ILE A 4 4.93 0.72 14.94
C ILE A 4 5.63 1.67 15.92
N ASP A 5 6.27 2.73 15.43
CA ASP A 5 6.91 3.75 16.27
C ASP A 5 5.82 4.62 16.93
N ARG A 6 4.93 5.21 16.12
CA ARG A 6 3.80 6.02 16.59
C ARG A 6 2.64 6.12 15.62
N PHE A 7 1.48 6.55 16.13
CA PHE A 7 0.36 6.97 15.29
C PHE A 7 0.27 8.51 15.21
N GLU A 8 0.16 9.05 14.00
CA GLU A 8 0.04 10.48 13.72
C GLU A 8 -1.18 10.72 12.81
N GLU A 9 -2.23 11.35 13.34
CA GLU A 9 -3.48 11.58 12.60
C GLU A 9 -4.00 10.29 11.91
N ASP A 10 -4.00 10.27 10.57
CA ASP A 10 -4.43 9.17 9.71
C ASP A 10 -3.31 8.20 9.31
N TRP A 11 -2.11 8.36 9.89
CA TRP A 11 -0.91 7.61 9.56
C TRP A 11 -0.34 6.87 10.76
N ALA A 12 0.40 5.80 10.47
CA ALA A 12 1.29 5.15 11.40
C ALA A 12 2.71 5.20 10.85
N VAL A 13 3.66 5.57 11.72
CA VAL A 13 5.08 5.59 11.42
C VAL A 13 5.65 4.22 11.77
N ILE A 14 6.25 3.55 10.78
CA ILE A 14 6.84 2.22 10.94
C ILE A 14 8.36 2.34 10.88
N GLU A 15 9.04 1.82 11.90
CA GLU A 15 10.50 1.67 11.94
C GLU A 15 10.94 0.37 11.25
N PHE A 16 11.91 0.49 10.35
CA PHE A 16 12.57 -0.62 9.66
C PHE A 16 14.08 -0.40 9.63
N GLY A 17 14.78 -0.94 10.63
CA GLY A 17 16.22 -0.72 10.77
C GLY A 17 16.51 0.77 11.01
N GLN A 18 17.33 1.39 10.16
CA GLN A 18 17.62 2.83 10.25
C GLN A 18 16.66 3.71 9.44
N LYS A 19 15.57 3.14 8.92
CA LYS A 19 14.60 3.85 8.07
C LYS A 19 13.25 3.87 8.75
N THR A 20 12.47 4.89 8.45
CA THR A 20 11.05 4.97 8.80
C THR A 20 10.22 5.20 7.54
N PHE A 21 8.97 4.77 7.58
CA PHE A 21 7.99 5.04 6.52
C PHE A 21 6.58 5.07 7.08
N ASN A 22 5.68 5.77 6.37
CA ASN A 22 4.32 5.97 6.82
C ASN A 22 3.36 5.03 6.09
N ILE A 23 2.45 4.41 6.83
CA ILE A 23 1.33 3.62 6.30
C ILE A 23 0.03 4.27 6.79
N PRO A 24 -1.01 4.37 5.95
CA PRO A 24 -2.32 4.80 6.41
C PRO A 24 -2.78 3.91 7.58
N LYS A 25 -3.19 4.52 8.69
CA LYS A 25 -3.63 3.84 9.91
C LYS A 25 -4.76 2.84 9.63
N VAL A 26 -5.61 3.14 8.65
CA VAL A 26 -6.73 2.27 8.21
C VAL A 26 -6.28 0.92 7.64
N LEU A 27 -5.01 0.78 7.24
CA LEU A 27 -4.45 -0.49 6.75
C LEU A 27 -3.85 -1.34 7.88
N ILE A 28 -3.81 -0.82 9.10
CA ILE A 28 -3.25 -1.50 10.27
C ILE A 28 -4.39 -2.07 11.12
N PRO A 29 -4.23 -3.29 11.68
CA PRO A 29 -5.23 -3.85 12.58
C PRO A 29 -5.57 -2.90 13.73
N PRO A 30 -6.85 -2.68 14.06
CA PRO A 30 -7.28 -1.70 15.07
C PRO A 30 -6.79 -2.01 16.48
N GLU A 31 -6.42 -3.26 16.76
CA GLU A 31 -5.86 -3.72 18.02
C GLU A 31 -4.38 -3.36 18.21
N ALA A 32 -3.67 -3.00 17.13
CA ALA A 32 -2.24 -2.72 17.14
C ALA A 32 -1.93 -1.39 17.86
N ARG A 33 -0.79 -1.36 18.56
CA ARG A 33 -0.34 -0.25 19.38
C ARG A 33 1.09 0.14 19.03
N GLU A 34 1.51 1.31 19.50
CA GLU A 34 2.91 1.74 19.44
C GLU A 34 3.80 0.72 20.17
N GLY A 35 4.90 0.35 19.54
CA GLY A 35 5.80 -0.72 19.96
C GLY A 35 5.47 -2.12 19.42
N ASP A 36 4.29 -2.33 18.81
CA ASP A 36 3.95 -3.64 18.25
C ASP A 36 4.77 -3.96 17.00
N VAL A 37 5.13 -5.25 16.87
CA VAL A 37 5.84 -5.78 15.71
C VAL A 37 4.83 -6.27 14.68
N ILE A 38 4.94 -5.76 13.46
CA ILE A 38 4.04 -6.13 12.35
C ILE A 38 4.80 -6.89 11.24
N ASN A 39 4.04 -7.66 10.45
CA ASN A 39 4.56 -8.34 9.27
C ASN A 39 3.85 -7.80 8.02
N ILE A 40 4.61 -7.38 7.02
CA ILE A 40 4.08 -6.88 5.74
C ILE A 40 4.57 -7.80 4.62
N HIS A 41 3.64 -8.29 3.80
CA HIS A 41 3.95 -9.10 2.63
C HIS A 41 3.62 -8.33 1.35
N ILE A 42 4.64 -8.01 0.56
CA ILE A 42 4.51 -7.24 -0.68
C ILE A 42 4.78 -8.17 -1.86
N THR A 43 3.80 -8.30 -2.75
CA THR A 43 3.90 -9.10 -3.97
C THR A 43 3.38 -8.33 -5.17
N LEU A 44 3.82 -8.75 -6.36
CA LEU A 44 3.40 -8.14 -7.60
C LEU A 44 2.25 -8.93 -8.22
N ASP A 45 1.08 -8.32 -8.31
CA ASP A 45 -0.05 -8.89 -9.06
C ASP A 45 0.05 -8.49 -10.53
N ARG A 46 0.76 -9.32 -11.30
CA ARG A 46 0.90 -9.15 -12.76
C ARG A 46 -0.45 -9.18 -13.47
N LYS A 47 -1.35 -10.07 -13.06
CA LYS A 47 -2.65 -10.25 -13.72
C LYS A 47 -3.52 -9.01 -13.57
N ALA A 48 -3.64 -8.48 -12.35
CA ALA A 48 -4.39 -7.25 -12.11
C ALA A 48 -3.74 -6.05 -12.82
N THR A 49 -2.40 -5.99 -12.83
CA THR A 49 -1.66 -4.93 -13.54
C THR A 49 -1.94 -4.95 -15.04
N ASP A 50 -1.86 -6.12 -15.67
CA ASP A 50 -2.11 -6.29 -17.11
C ASP A 50 -3.59 -6.03 -17.46
N THR A 51 -4.52 -6.44 -16.59
CA THR A 51 -5.95 -6.16 -16.75
C THR A 51 -6.22 -4.66 -16.75
N ARG A 52 -5.62 -3.92 -15.82
CA ARG A 52 -5.73 -2.46 -15.75
C ARG A 52 -5.14 -1.79 -16.99
N ALA A 53 -3.98 -2.25 -17.46
CA ALA A 53 -3.35 -1.73 -18.67
C ALA A 53 -4.23 -1.97 -19.90
N GLY A 54 -4.82 -3.15 -20.03
CA GLY A 54 -5.76 -3.49 -21.10
C GLY A 54 -7.03 -2.63 -21.08
N ALA A 55 -7.61 -2.36 -19.90
CA ALA A 55 -8.79 -1.51 -19.77
C ALA A 55 -8.50 -0.05 -20.22
N ILE A 56 -7.35 0.50 -19.84
CA ILE A 56 -6.93 1.83 -20.30
C ILE A 56 -6.73 1.85 -21.81
N LYS A 57 -6.09 0.82 -22.38
CA LYS A 57 -5.91 0.72 -23.82
C LYS A 57 -7.26 0.69 -24.56
N ARG A 58 -8.25 -0.04 -24.07
CA ARG A 58 -9.60 -0.09 -24.67
C ARG A 58 -10.29 1.28 -24.65
N LEU A 59 -10.23 2.00 -23.53
CA LEU A 59 -10.79 3.35 -23.43
C LEU A 59 -10.13 4.33 -24.41
N VAL A 60 -8.83 4.16 -24.67
CA VAL A 60 -8.12 4.93 -25.69
C VAL A 60 -8.59 4.52 -27.08
N ASP A 61 -8.62 3.23 -27.38
CA ASP A 61 -9.04 2.71 -28.69
C ASP A 61 -10.47 3.19 -29.03
N GLU A 62 -11.43 3.15 -28.08
CA GLU A 62 -12.81 3.66 -28.25
C GLU A 62 -12.90 5.17 -28.49
N LEU A 63 -11.94 5.96 -28.01
CA LEU A 63 -11.92 7.42 -28.17
C LEU A 63 -11.38 7.87 -29.53
N PHE A 64 -10.59 7.01 -30.19
CA PHE A 64 -9.92 7.28 -31.46
C PHE A 64 -10.45 6.40 -32.62
N GLU A 65 -11.52 5.65 -32.40
CA GLU A 65 -12.32 5.06 -33.48
C GLU A 65 -13.24 6.16 -34.07
N ASP A 66 -12.92 6.60 -35.29
CA ASP A 66 -13.71 7.54 -36.11
C ASP A 66 -15.08 6.99 -36.52
#